data_AF-A0A1A8EH95-F1
#
_entry.id   AF-A0A1A8EH95-F1
#
_cell.length_a   1.000
_cell.length_b   1.000
_cell.length_c   1.000
_cell.angle_alpha   90.00
_cell.angle_beta   90.00
_cell.angle_gamma   90.00
#
_symmetry.space_group_name_H-M   'P 1'
#
loop_
_entity.id
_entity.type
_entity.pdbx_description
1 polymer ?
#
loop_
_entity_poly.entity_id
_entity_poly.type
_entity_poly.pdbx_seq_one_letter_code
_entity_poly.pdbx_strand_id
1 'polypeptide(L)'
;PVFKGADKPILGNMLDPGHFHGQDGLGDAPDPNAPGLDLLQKENAVSAMIRIVNENPGEVSLVATAPLTNLALAVRMDPSLPSKLRG
;
A
#
# COMPACT_ATOMS: atom_id res chain seq x y z
N PRO A 1 -10.00 5.25 -4.46
CA PRO A 1 -10.21 3.79 -4.24
C PRO A 1 -9.21 3.29 -3.18
N VAL A 2 -9.57 2.27 -2.40
CA VAL A 2 -8.68 1.66 -1.39
C VAL A 2 -8.45 0.21 -1.74
N PHE A 3 -7.18 -0.19 -1.88
CA PHE A 3 -6.78 -1.54 -2.23
C PHE A 3 -6.04 -2.17 -1.06
N LYS A 4 -6.39 -3.39 -0.67
CA LYS A 4 -5.66 -4.13 0.37
C LYS A 4 -4.33 -4.63 -0.19
N GLY A 5 -3.24 -4.33 0.51
CA GLY A 5 -1.88 -4.74 0.14
C GLY A 5 -1.40 -6.01 0.84
N ALA A 6 -0.09 -6.20 0.88
CA ALA A 6 0.55 -7.28 1.62
C ALA A 6 0.28 -7.14 3.13
N ASP A 7 -0.06 -8.25 3.78
CA ASP A 7 -0.33 -8.35 5.21
C ASP A 7 0.94 -8.63 6.04
N LYS A 8 2.04 -9.00 5.39
CA LYS A 8 3.33 -9.32 6.04
C LYS A 8 4.52 -8.80 5.23
N PRO A 9 5.66 -8.49 5.89
CA PRO A 9 6.91 -8.19 5.20
C PRO A 9 7.38 -9.36 4.32
N ILE A 10 8.17 -9.09 3.28
CA ILE A 10 8.66 -10.11 2.32
C ILE A 10 9.38 -11.27 3.02
N LEU A 11 10.17 -10.97 4.04
CA LEU A 11 10.93 -11.97 4.80
C LEU A 11 10.18 -12.50 6.04
N GLY A 12 8.91 -12.16 6.21
CA GLY A 12 8.06 -12.66 7.30
C GLY A 12 8.32 -12.11 8.70
N ASN A 13 9.48 -11.48 8.94
CA ASN A 13 9.82 -10.87 10.23
C ASN A 13 9.04 -9.58 10.45
N MET A 14 7.92 -9.68 11.16
CA MET A 14 7.14 -8.53 11.61
C MET A 14 7.82 -7.91 12.83
N LEU A 15 8.17 -6.64 12.75
CA LEU A 15 8.58 -5.88 13.91
C LEU A 15 7.32 -5.50 14.70
N ASP A 16 7.35 -5.68 16.01
CA ASP A 16 6.35 -5.09 16.89
C ASP A 16 6.46 -3.57 16.73
N PRO A 17 5.44 -2.88 16.19
CA PRO A 17 5.48 -1.43 16.05
C PRO A 17 5.45 -0.73 17.42
N GLY A 18 5.30 -1.46 18.53
CA GLY A 18 5.12 -0.89 19.85
C GLY A 18 3.77 -0.18 19.97
N HIS A 19 3.63 0.60 21.04
CA HIS A 19 2.37 1.28 21.37
C HIS A 19 2.30 2.73 20.85
N PHE A 20 3.14 3.11 19.89
CA PHE A 20 3.23 4.51 19.44
C PHE A 20 1.93 5.02 18.78
N HIS A 21 1.07 4.12 18.30
CA HIS A 21 -0.13 4.45 17.53
C HIS A 21 -1.45 4.01 18.21
N GLY A 22 -1.43 3.59 19.48
CA GLY A 22 -2.60 2.98 20.12
C GLY A 22 -2.84 1.52 19.70
N GLN A 23 -3.85 0.87 20.26
CA GLN A 23 -4.20 -0.53 19.96
C GLN A 23 -4.85 -0.67 18.58
N ASP A 24 -5.61 0.33 18.16
CA ASP A 24 -6.26 0.37 16.84
C ASP A 24 -5.34 0.90 15.71
N GLY A 25 -4.14 1.39 16.04
CA GLY A 25 -3.21 2.02 15.11
C GLY A 25 -3.59 3.45 14.70
N LEU A 26 -4.64 4.03 15.32
CA LEU A 26 -5.21 5.35 15.04
C LEU A 26 -5.38 6.20 16.32
N GLY A 27 -4.65 5.87 17.38
CA GLY A 27 -4.63 6.63 18.63
C GLY A 27 -5.81 6.33 19.56
N ASP A 28 -6.51 5.19 19.38
CA ASP A 28 -7.63 4.75 20.20
C ASP A 28 -8.78 5.77 20.27
N ALA A 29 -8.97 6.51 19.19
CA ALA A 29 -9.99 7.56 19.03
C ALA A 29 -11.11 7.07 18.10
N PRO A 30 -12.22 6.52 18.64
CA PRO A 30 -13.26 5.90 17.82
C PRO A 30 -13.94 6.90 16.89
N ASP A 31 -14.01 6.56 15.60
CA ASP A 31 -14.76 7.32 14.60
C ASP A 31 -16.10 6.62 14.30
N PRO A 32 -17.25 7.19 14.71
CA PRO A 32 -18.56 6.60 14.46
C PRO A 32 -18.94 6.59 12.98
N ASN A 33 -18.23 7.33 12.12
CA ASN A 33 -18.49 7.43 10.68
C ASN A 33 -17.38 6.76 9.84
N ALA A 34 -16.58 5.88 10.45
CA ALA A 34 -15.52 5.18 9.75
C ALA A 34 -16.07 4.40 8.53
N PRO A 35 -15.42 4.48 7.35
CA PRO A 35 -15.86 3.75 6.17
C PRO A 35 -15.83 2.24 6.37
N GLY A 36 -16.84 1.54 5.85
CA GLY A 36 -16.93 0.10 5.90
C GLY A 36 -15.96 -0.61 4.95
N LEU A 37 -15.74 -1.91 5.20
CA LEU A 37 -14.88 -2.76 4.37
C LEU A 37 -15.47 -3.07 2.99
N ASP A 38 -16.75 -2.81 2.78
CA ASP A 38 -17.45 -2.93 1.49
C ASP A 38 -16.91 -1.97 0.43
N LEU A 39 -16.26 -0.87 0.83
CA LEU A 39 -15.59 0.07 -0.07
C LEU A 39 -14.21 -0.42 -0.56
N LEU A 40 -13.70 -1.51 0.01
CA LEU A 40 -12.44 -2.10 -0.43
C LEU A 40 -12.56 -2.66 -1.85
N GLN A 41 -11.59 -2.31 -2.68
CA GLN A 41 -11.49 -2.88 -4.01
C GLN A 41 -11.12 -4.36 -3.93
N LYS A 42 -11.66 -5.16 -4.85
CA LYS A 42 -11.32 -6.59 -4.97
C LYS A 42 -9.89 -6.83 -5.48
N GLU A 43 -9.38 -5.88 -6.27
CA GLU A 43 -8.02 -5.91 -6.80
C GLU A 43 -6.99 -5.74 -5.66
N ASN A 44 -5.88 -6.48 -5.72
CA ASN A 44 -4.78 -6.34 -4.76
C ASN A 44 -4.00 -5.04 -5.02
N ALA A 45 -3.51 -4.38 -3.95
CA ALA A 45 -2.78 -3.11 -4.09
C ALA A 45 -1.54 -3.18 -4.99
N VAL A 46 -0.83 -4.32 -5.03
CA VAL A 46 0.33 -4.53 -5.92
C VAL A 46 -0.10 -4.54 -7.38
N SER A 47 -1.16 -5.31 -7.71
CA SER A 47 -1.71 -5.34 -9.07
C SER A 47 -2.25 -3.97 -9.50
N ALA A 48 -2.98 -3.30 -8.61
CA ALA A 48 -3.51 -1.97 -8.86
C ALA A 48 -2.40 -0.94 -9.10
N MET A 49 -1.31 -0.99 -8.31
CA MET A 49 -0.15 -0.12 -8.48
C MET A 49 0.50 -0.32 -9.86
N ILE A 50 0.74 -1.57 -10.27
CA ILE A 50 1.30 -1.90 -11.58
C ILE A 50 0.37 -1.40 -12.70
N ARG A 51 -0.93 -1.68 -12.60
CA ARG A 51 -1.92 -1.25 -13.59
C ARG A 51 -1.97 0.27 -13.72
N ILE A 52 -2.13 1.00 -12.62
CA ILE A 52 -2.22 2.46 -12.60
C ILE A 52 -0.97 3.11 -13.21
N VAL A 53 0.22 2.63 -12.85
CA VAL A 53 1.49 3.17 -13.39
C VAL A 53 1.63 2.84 -14.88
N ASN A 54 1.22 1.65 -15.32
CA ASN A 54 1.27 1.26 -16.73
C ASN A 54 0.25 2.01 -17.60
N GLU A 55 -0.90 2.35 -17.05
CA GLU A 55 -1.92 3.15 -17.73
C GLU A 55 -1.51 4.63 -17.85
N ASN A 56 -0.64 5.12 -16.96
CA ASN A 56 -0.28 6.55 -16.86
C ASN A 56 1.25 6.76 -16.71
N PRO A 57 2.08 6.31 -17.67
CA PRO A 57 3.53 6.39 -17.56
C PRO A 57 4.02 7.85 -17.54
N GLY A 58 4.89 8.18 -16.59
CA GLY A 58 5.45 9.52 -16.38
C GLY A 58 4.53 10.49 -15.63
N GLU A 59 3.30 10.07 -15.32
CA GLU A 59 2.30 10.92 -14.66
C GLU A 59 2.14 10.61 -13.17
N VAL A 60 2.42 9.37 -12.76
CA VAL A 60 2.20 8.90 -11.39
C VAL A 60 3.40 9.19 -10.50
N SER A 61 3.19 10.00 -9.45
CA SER A 61 4.12 10.11 -8.32
C SER A 61 3.72 9.14 -7.21
N LEU A 62 4.67 8.34 -6.73
CA LEU A 62 4.44 7.38 -5.64
C LEU A 62 4.95 7.95 -4.31
N VAL A 63 4.07 8.07 -3.32
CA VAL A 63 4.41 8.52 -1.97
C VAL A 63 4.39 7.33 -1.02
N ALA A 64 5.55 6.93 -0.52
CA ALA A 64 5.71 5.76 0.35
C ALA A 64 5.95 6.16 1.81
N THR A 65 4.90 6.07 2.64
CA THR A 65 4.89 6.50 4.06
C THR A 65 4.90 5.34 5.06
N ALA A 66 5.04 4.12 4.56
CA ALA A 66 4.96 2.87 5.33
C ALA A 66 6.00 1.86 4.79
N PRO A 67 6.13 0.65 5.36
CA PRO A 67 7.04 -0.36 4.84
C PRO A 67 6.87 -0.57 3.33
N LEU A 68 8.00 -0.64 2.60
CA LEU A 68 8.02 -0.67 1.13
C LEU A 68 7.61 -2.02 0.53
N THR A 69 6.98 -2.91 1.30
CA THR A 69 6.61 -4.27 0.89
C THR A 69 5.82 -4.29 -0.43
N ASN A 70 4.78 -3.45 -0.55
CA ASN A 70 3.97 -3.40 -1.76
C ASN A 70 4.76 -2.92 -2.98
N LEU A 71 5.59 -1.88 -2.80
CA LEU A 71 6.43 -1.36 -3.88
C LEU A 71 7.48 -2.38 -4.31
N ALA A 72 8.15 -3.04 -3.37
CA ALA A 72 9.14 -4.06 -3.66
C ALA A 72 8.51 -5.27 -4.39
N LEU A 73 7.30 -5.70 -4.01
CA LEU A 73 6.56 -6.72 -4.75
C LEU A 73 6.16 -6.25 -6.15
N ALA A 74 5.72 -4.99 -6.29
CA ALA A 74 5.36 -4.41 -7.58
C ALA A 74 6.57 -4.37 -8.54
N VAL A 75 7.73 -3.92 -8.07
CA VAL A 75 8.98 -3.91 -8.85
C VAL A 75 9.46 -5.34 -9.16
N ARG A 76 9.25 -6.30 -8.25
CA ARG A 76 9.58 -7.70 -8.52
C ARG A 76 8.71 -8.30 -9.63
N MET A 77 7.45 -7.89 -9.72
CA MET A 77 6.51 -8.34 -10.76
C MET A 77 6.68 -7.57 -12.07
N ASP A 78 6.94 -6.27 -12.03
CA ASP A 78 7.26 -5.40 -13.16
C ASP A 78 8.55 -4.61 -12.89
N PRO A 79 9.72 -5.14 -13.29
CA PRO A 79 11.01 -4.48 -13.07
C PRO A 79 11.16 -3.11 -13.76
N SER A 80 10.32 -2.82 -14.77
CA SER A 80 10.32 -1.53 -15.46
C SER A 80 9.42 -0.49 -14.80
N LEU A 81 8.70 -0.84 -13.73
CA LEU A 81 7.81 0.07 -13.03
C LEU A 81 8.50 1.36 -12.55
N PRO A 82 9.72 1.35 -11.96
CA PRO A 82 10.37 2.59 -11.52
C PRO A 82 10.61 3.60 -12.64
N SER A 83 10.93 3.14 -13.85
CA SER A 83 11.16 4.05 -14.99
C SER A 83 9.88 4.67 -15.55
N LYS A 84 8.72 4.19 -15.12
CA LYS A 84 7.40 4.71 -15.53
C LYS A 84 6.81 5.68 -14.51
N LEU A 85 7.43 5.84 -13.34
CA LEU A 85 7.01 6.85 -12.36
C LEU A 85 7.43 8.24 -12.81
N ARG A 86 6.69 9.25 -12.35
CA ARG A 86 7.11 10.65 -12.47
C ARG A 86 8.37 10.87 -11.61
N GLY A 87 9.41 11.43 -12.24
CA GLY A 87 10.67 11.82 -11.60
C GLY A 87 10.58 13.08 -10.77
#